data_AF-A0A8C7R7Q5-F1
#
_entry.id   AF-A0A8C7R7Q5-F1
#
_cell.length_a   1.000
_cell.length_b   1.000
_cell.length_c   1.000
_cell.angle_alpha   90.00
_cell.angle_beta   90.00
_cell.angle_gamma   90.00
#
_symmetry.space_group_name_H-M   'P 1'
#
loop_
_entity.id
_entity.type
_entity.pdbx_description
1 polymer ?
#
loop_
_entity_poly.entity_id
_entity_poly.type
_entity_poly.pdbx_seq_one_letter_code
_entity_poly.pdbx_strand_id
1 'polypeptide(L)'
;VIGLGSLQCYCQRCLNSTCTTDGLCFVSVRKSGSSITAESSMCVPENELIPRDRPFICAPSTKDDTGIYPMCCATDWCNKNPDLSVFPVPTVKPVPLGPVALAAVIAGPVCVLCFVLMLVFYICHSRAGAHHRVPNEEDPSMNHPFLNVGSTLQDLIYDMTTSGSGSGLPLLVQRTIARTIILQESIGKGRFGEVWRGKWRDEEVAVKIFSSREERSWFREAEIYQTVMLRHENILGFIAADNKDNGTWTQLWLVSDYHEHGSLFDYLNRYTVTVEGMIKLSLSTASGLAHLHMEIVGTQGKPAIAHRDLKSKNILVKKSGTCCIADLGLAVRHDSATDTIDIAPNHRVGTKRYMAPEVLDDSINMKHFESFKRADIYAMGLVFWEIASRCSLAGIVEDYQLPYHDLVQSDPSVEEMRRVVCEQKLRPNIPNRWQSCEALRVMAKIMRECWYANGAARLTALRIKKTLSQLSQSEGIKM
;
A
#
# COMPACT_ATOMS: atom_id res chain seq x y z
N VAL A 1 15.10 50.32 6.60
CA VAL A 1 16.48 50.84 6.56
C VAL A 1 16.94 51.07 7.99
N ILE A 2 17.72 50.14 8.55
CA ILE A 2 18.55 50.35 9.75
C ILE A 2 19.90 49.73 9.36
N GLY A 3 20.93 50.57 9.34
CA GLY A 3 22.20 50.30 8.65
C GLY A 3 23.08 49.25 9.31
N LEU A 4 24.04 48.76 8.52
CA LEU A 4 25.19 47.99 8.95
C LEU A 4 25.87 48.67 10.14
N GLY A 5 25.63 48.18 11.35
CA GLY A 5 26.38 48.51 12.55
C GLY A 5 26.88 47.21 13.15
N SER A 6 28.19 47.00 13.15
CA SER A 6 28.79 45.86 13.85
C SER A 6 28.60 46.05 15.35
N LEU A 7 27.90 45.13 16.01
CA LEU A 7 27.65 45.13 17.46
C LEU A 7 28.96 44.89 18.20
N GLN A 8 29.31 45.74 19.18
CA GLN A 8 30.50 45.58 20.01
C GLN A 8 30.19 44.82 21.30
N CYS A 9 30.90 43.72 21.56
CA CYS A 9 30.71 42.91 22.77
C CYS A 9 31.99 42.80 23.58
N TYR A 10 31.83 42.58 24.89
CA TYR A 10 32.92 42.16 25.76
C TYR A 10 33.27 40.70 25.47
N CYS A 11 34.56 40.40 25.31
CA CYS A 11 35.03 39.05 25.02
C CYS A 11 36.19 38.69 25.95
N GLN A 12 35.95 37.78 26.88
CA GLN A 12 36.91 37.45 27.92
C GLN A 12 38.21 36.83 27.40
N ARG A 13 38.15 36.15 26.24
CA ARG A 13 39.30 35.44 25.64
C ARG A 13 39.85 36.12 24.37
N CYS A 14 39.39 37.32 24.03
CA CYS A 14 39.87 38.05 22.86
C CYS A 14 41.08 38.93 23.20
N LEU A 15 41.95 39.19 22.22
CA LEU A 15 43.25 39.87 22.39
C LEU A 15 43.14 41.25 23.08
N ASN A 16 42.03 41.97 22.87
CA ASN A 16 41.75 43.29 23.46
C ASN A 16 40.59 43.28 24.46
N SER A 17 40.11 42.10 24.87
CA SER A 17 38.88 41.91 25.66
C SER A 17 37.58 42.36 24.98
N THR A 18 37.61 42.54 23.65
CA THR A 18 36.51 43.09 22.85
C THR A 18 36.36 42.30 21.55
N CYS A 19 35.15 42.20 21.01
CA CYS A 19 34.88 41.62 19.69
C CYS A 19 33.71 42.35 19.01
N THR A 20 33.58 42.18 17.69
CA THR A 20 32.49 42.76 16.88
C THR A 20 31.72 41.67 16.15
N THR A 21 30.39 41.76 16.10
CA THR A 21 29.53 40.76 15.44
C THR A 21 28.32 41.37 14.73
N ASP A 22 27.78 40.64 13.77
CA ASP A 22 26.49 40.88 13.12
C ASP A 22 25.31 40.18 13.83
N GLY A 23 25.60 39.30 14.80
CA GLY A 23 24.60 38.58 15.59
C GLY A 23 24.37 39.20 16.97
N LEU A 24 24.71 38.46 18.03
CA LEU A 24 24.40 38.81 19.42
C LEU A 24 25.63 38.76 20.34
N CYS A 25 25.62 39.56 21.40
CA CYS A 25 26.56 39.41 22.50
C CYS A 25 26.08 38.32 23.46
N PHE A 26 26.97 37.42 23.86
CA PHE A 26 26.68 36.32 24.79
C PHE A 26 27.41 36.48 26.12
N VAL A 27 26.77 36.08 27.22
CA VAL A 27 27.39 35.86 28.53
C VAL A 27 26.77 34.66 29.24
N SER A 28 27.60 33.82 29.86
CA SER A 28 27.16 32.81 30.81
C SER A 28 27.48 33.24 32.24
N VAL A 29 26.49 33.19 33.13
CA VAL A 29 26.68 33.51 34.56
C VAL A 29 26.46 32.28 35.43
N ARG A 30 27.38 32.01 36.36
CA ARG A 30 27.20 30.99 37.39
C ARG A 30 26.75 31.63 38.70
N LYS A 31 25.68 31.10 39.29
CA LYS A 31 25.22 31.46 40.64
C LYS A 31 25.70 30.40 41.63
N SER A 32 26.52 30.79 42.60
CA SER A 32 26.94 29.95 43.73
C SER A 32 26.54 30.64 45.04
N GLY A 33 25.46 30.16 45.67
CA GLY A 33 24.87 30.80 46.85
C GLY A 33 24.36 32.22 46.56
N SER A 34 24.89 33.21 47.27
CA SER A 34 24.61 34.65 47.08
C SER A 34 25.55 35.35 46.09
N SER A 35 26.58 34.66 45.60
CA SER A 35 27.57 35.22 44.67
C SER A 35 27.28 34.81 43.23
N ILE A 36 27.40 35.77 42.30
CA ILE A 36 27.20 35.55 40.86
C ILE A 36 28.52 35.90 40.16
N THR A 37 29.02 34.98 39.33
CA THR A 37 30.27 35.16 38.57
C THR A 37 30.01 34.93 37.09
N ALA A 38 30.48 35.83 36.23
CA ALA A 38 30.46 35.61 34.79
C ALA A 38 31.54 34.60 34.42
N GLU A 39 31.16 33.51 33.77
CA GLU A 39 32.09 32.43 33.39
C GLU A 39 32.66 32.62 31.98
N SER A 40 31.84 33.14 31.06
CA SER A 40 32.28 33.38 29.68
C SER A 40 31.47 34.50 29.04
N SER A 41 32.15 35.35 28.28
CA SER A 41 31.54 36.40 27.44
C SER A 41 32.18 36.36 26.06
N MET A 42 31.38 36.38 25.00
CA MET A 42 31.85 36.35 23.61
C MET A 42 30.83 36.94 22.63
N CYS A 43 31.26 37.13 21.38
CA CYS A 43 30.40 37.45 20.25
C CYS A 43 29.85 36.17 19.61
N VAL A 44 28.58 36.19 19.21
CA VAL A 44 27.95 35.09 18.47
C VAL A 44 27.50 35.61 17.10
N PRO A 45 28.09 35.13 16.00
CA PRO A 45 27.74 35.55 14.65
C PRO A 45 26.34 35.07 14.23
N GLU A 46 25.71 35.77 13.29
CA GLU A 46 24.32 35.50 12.88
C GLU A 46 24.11 34.06 12.34
N ASN A 47 25.14 33.47 11.73
CA ASN A 47 25.11 32.10 11.21
C ASN A 47 25.08 31.01 12.29
N GLU A 48 25.43 31.32 13.54
CA GLU A 48 25.40 30.39 14.69
C GLU A 48 24.09 30.48 15.50
N LEU A 49 23.22 31.44 15.17
CA LEU A 49 21.92 31.63 15.83
C LEU A 49 20.88 30.64 15.27
N ILE A 50 20.85 29.43 15.84
CA ILE A 50 19.95 28.34 15.40
C ILE A 50 18.98 27.96 16.52
N PRO A 51 17.65 27.94 16.28
CA PRO A 51 16.95 28.68 15.22
C PRO A 51 17.06 30.20 15.44
N ARG A 52 17.02 31.00 14.35
CA ARG A 52 17.28 32.45 14.40
C ARG A 52 16.39 33.22 15.38
N ASP A 53 15.13 32.81 15.49
CA ASP A 53 14.15 33.49 16.35
C ASP A 53 14.28 33.14 17.84
N ARG A 54 14.89 31.98 18.15
CA ARG A 54 15.13 31.49 19.52
C ARG A 54 16.43 30.66 19.57
N PRO A 55 17.60 31.30 19.54
CA PRO A 55 18.87 30.59 19.44
C PRO A 55 19.09 29.70 20.67
N PHE A 56 19.41 28.42 20.46
CA PHE A 56 19.62 27.48 21.57
C PHE A 56 20.73 27.93 22.52
N ILE A 57 21.75 28.63 22.00
CA ILE A 57 22.85 29.19 22.81
C ILE A 57 22.36 30.22 23.84
N CYS A 58 21.20 30.83 23.62
CA CYS A 58 20.61 31.84 24.50
C CYS A 58 19.52 31.25 25.43
N ALA A 59 19.21 29.96 25.31
CA ALA A 59 18.11 29.34 26.05
C ALA A 59 18.60 28.74 27.39
N PRO A 60 17.89 28.96 28.51
CA PRO A 60 18.23 28.34 29.79
C PRO A 60 17.99 26.82 29.75
N SER A 61 18.88 26.05 30.39
CA SER A 61 18.69 24.60 30.55
C SER A 61 17.50 24.32 31.47
N THR A 62 16.58 23.46 31.02
CA THR A 62 15.43 23.00 31.83
C THR A 62 15.74 21.75 32.67
N LYS A 63 16.93 21.16 32.53
CA LYS A 63 17.38 20.01 33.30
C LYS A 63 18.42 20.44 34.33
N ASP A 64 18.13 20.10 35.58
CA ASP A 64 18.95 20.05 36.79
C ASP A 64 19.97 21.18 37.01
N ASP A 65 19.78 21.87 38.14
CA ASP A 65 20.62 22.79 38.94
C ASP A 65 22.14 22.94 38.61
N THR A 66 22.51 23.10 37.34
CA THR A 66 23.90 23.33 36.91
C THR A 66 24.44 24.67 37.41
N GLY A 67 23.54 25.58 37.81
CA GLY A 67 23.85 26.91 38.31
C GLY A 67 24.36 27.87 37.25
N ILE A 68 24.34 27.50 35.95
CA ILE A 68 24.83 28.32 34.82
C ILE A 68 23.63 28.83 34.00
N TYR A 69 23.57 30.13 33.77
CA TYR A 69 22.52 30.80 33.02
C TYR A 69 23.11 31.50 31.80
N PRO A 70 22.87 31.00 30.57
CA PRO A 70 23.27 31.68 29.34
C PRO A 70 22.33 32.85 29.03
N MET A 71 22.87 33.95 28.54
CA MET A 71 22.12 35.14 28.15
C MET A 71 22.71 35.73 26.87
N CYS A 72 21.81 36.23 26.01
CA CYS A 72 22.17 36.98 24.82
C CYS A 72 21.49 38.34 24.79
N CYS A 73 22.18 39.34 24.24
CA CYS A 73 21.68 40.71 24.15
C CYS A 73 22.21 41.39 22.88
N ALA A 74 21.50 42.45 22.45
CA ALA A 74 21.67 43.08 21.13
C ALA A 74 22.07 44.57 21.20
N THR A 75 22.66 45.01 22.33
CA THR A 75 23.16 46.38 22.51
C THR A 75 24.66 46.37 22.81
N ASP A 76 25.38 47.41 22.40
CA ASP A 76 26.83 47.47 22.59
C ASP A 76 27.19 47.29 24.08
N TRP A 77 28.16 46.40 24.35
CA TRP A 77 28.71 46.07 25.68
C TRP A 77 27.72 45.48 26.69
N CYS A 78 26.53 45.05 26.26
CA CYS A 78 25.49 44.53 27.14
C CYS A 78 25.90 43.29 27.94
N ASN A 79 26.88 42.52 27.44
CA ASN A 79 27.38 41.30 28.08
C ASN A 79 28.56 41.55 29.05
N LYS A 80 28.92 42.82 29.30
CA LYS A 80 30.01 43.21 30.23
C LYS A 80 29.55 43.22 31.69
N ASN A 81 28.35 43.76 31.94
CA ASN A 81 27.72 43.87 33.27
C ASN A 81 26.23 43.46 33.16
N PRO A 82 25.90 42.15 33.21
CA PRO A 82 24.52 41.70 33.05
C PRO A 82 23.62 42.17 34.21
N ASP A 83 22.39 42.59 33.89
CA ASP A 83 21.38 43.00 34.87
C ASP A 83 20.88 41.80 35.69
N LEU A 84 20.96 41.92 37.01
CA LEU A 84 20.69 40.86 37.98
C LEU A 84 19.22 40.79 38.41
N SER A 85 18.35 41.64 37.87
CA SER A 85 16.91 41.68 38.18
C SER A 85 16.07 40.60 37.46
N VAL A 86 16.67 39.86 36.52
CA VAL A 86 15.96 38.92 35.61
C VAL A 86 15.88 37.48 36.18
N PHE A 87 16.42 37.21 37.37
CA PHE A 87 16.37 35.86 37.95
C PHE A 87 15.02 35.58 38.64
N PRO A 88 14.32 34.49 38.29
CA PRO A 88 13.18 34.05 39.09
C PRO A 88 13.68 33.62 40.48
N VAL A 89 13.06 34.19 41.52
CA VAL A 89 13.18 33.74 42.92
C VAL A 89 12.86 32.24 42.96
N PRO A 90 13.57 31.43 43.79
CA PRO A 90 13.25 30.02 43.92
C PRO A 90 11.78 29.86 44.29
N THR A 91 11.00 29.24 43.41
CA THR A 91 9.65 28.81 43.74
C THR A 91 9.76 27.79 44.87
N VAL A 92 9.25 28.16 46.04
CA VAL A 92 9.04 27.23 47.15
C VAL A 92 8.19 26.10 46.59
N LYS A 93 8.79 24.93 46.37
CA LYS A 93 8.05 23.72 46.01
C LYS A 93 7.04 23.47 47.15
N PRO A 94 5.74 23.34 46.88
CA PRO A 94 4.81 22.94 47.93
C PRO A 94 5.25 21.58 48.46
N VAL A 95 5.18 21.44 49.79
CA VAL A 95 5.55 20.25 50.52
C VAL A 95 4.94 19.02 49.83
N PRO A 96 5.72 18.01 49.42
CA PRO A 96 5.17 16.83 48.78
C PRO A 96 4.21 16.15 49.77
N LEU A 97 2.98 15.90 49.32
CA LEU A 97 2.04 15.05 50.04
C LEU A 97 2.75 13.73 50.37
N GLY A 98 2.75 13.34 51.64
CA GLY A 98 3.42 12.12 52.09
C GLY A 98 2.94 10.89 51.32
N PRO A 99 3.73 9.80 51.28
CA PRO A 99 3.47 8.61 50.47
C PRO A 99 2.06 8.04 50.67
N VAL A 100 1.52 8.16 51.89
CA VAL A 100 0.18 7.72 52.28
C VAL A 100 -0.92 8.56 51.64
N ALA A 101 -0.74 9.87 51.55
CA ALA A 101 -1.71 10.77 50.95
C ALA A 101 -1.72 10.66 49.42
N LEU A 102 -0.54 10.46 48.80
CA LEU A 102 -0.43 10.19 47.37
C LEU A 102 -1.05 8.83 47.01
N ALA A 103 -0.81 7.79 47.84
CA ALA A 103 -1.43 6.48 47.68
C ALA A 103 -2.96 6.56 47.82
N ALA A 104 -3.49 7.34 48.75
CA ALA A 104 -4.95 7.49 48.91
C ALA A 104 -5.59 8.22 47.70
N VAL A 105 -4.93 9.25 47.16
CA VAL A 105 -5.44 10.03 46.01
C VAL A 105 -5.39 9.24 44.70
N ILE A 106 -4.46 8.29 44.56
CA ILE A 106 -4.35 7.43 43.37
C ILE A 106 -5.19 6.16 43.54
N ALA A 107 -5.11 5.50 44.69
CA ALA A 107 -5.83 4.26 44.95
C ALA A 107 -7.34 4.48 45.08
N GLY A 108 -7.80 5.62 45.60
CA GLY A 108 -9.23 5.93 45.72
C GLY A 108 -9.96 5.87 44.36
N PRO A 109 -9.57 6.70 43.37
CA PRO A 109 -10.17 6.69 42.04
C PRO A 109 -10.00 5.36 41.31
N VAL A 110 -8.84 4.70 41.46
CA VAL A 110 -8.58 3.40 40.84
C VAL A 110 -9.48 2.32 41.43
N CYS A 111 -9.67 2.29 42.76
CA CYS A 111 -10.58 1.36 43.42
C CYS A 111 -12.03 1.63 43.03
N VAL A 112 -12.45 2.89 42.90
CA VAL A 112 -13.79 3.25 42.42
C VAL A 112 -13.97 2.80 40.97
N LEU A 113 -12.98 3.03 40.10
CA LEU A 113 -13.02 2.58 38.70
C LEU A 113 -13.12 1.05 38.61
N CYS A 114 -12.32 0.32 39.40
CA CYS A 114 -12.38 -1.14 39.48
C CYS A 114 -13.72 -1.63 40.01
N PHE A 115 -14.30 -0.97 41.02
CA PHE A 115 -15.64 -1.30 41.51
C PHE A 115 -16.71 -1.07 40.45
N VAL A 116 -16.66 0.05 39.72
CA VAL A 116 -17.60 0.33 38.63
C VAL A 116 -17.46 -0.70 37.52
N LEU A 117 -16.25 -1.07 37.12
CA LEU A 117 -16.01 -2.10 36.11
C LEU A 117 -16.50 -3.48 36.55
N MET A 118 -16.29 -3.85 37.83
CA MET A 118 -16.82 -5.09 38.40
C MET A 118 -18.34 -5.09 38.50
N LEU A 119 -18.96 -3.93 38.79
CA LEU A 119 -20.41 -3.79 38.88
C LEU A 119 -21.06 -3.83 37.48
N VAL A 120 -20.42 -3.21 36.49
CA VAL A 120 -20.80 -3.31 35.06
C VAL A 120 -20.64 -4.76 34.60
N PHE A 121 -19.52 -5.41 34.90
CA PHE A 121 -19.31 -6.82 34.59
C PHE A 121 -20.37 -7.70 35.25
N TYR A 122 -20.70 -7.47 36.53
CA TYR A 122 -21.73 -8.21 37.25
C TYR A 122 -23.14 -7.96 36.69
N ILE A 123 -23.47 -6.74 36.28
CA ILE A 123 -24.76 -6.43 35.63
C ILE A 123 -24.83 -7.05 34.23
N CYS A 124 -23.74 -7.00 33.45
CA CYS A 124 -23.63 -7.67 32.16
C CYS A 124 -23.71 -9.20 32.29
N HIS A 125 -23.05 -9.76 33.32
CA HIS A 125 -23.01 -11.19 33.58
C HIS A 125 -24.28 -11.72 34.27
N SER A 126 -25.02 -10.90 35.03
CA SER A 126 -26.33 -11.26 35.56
C SER A 126 -27.43 -11.16 34.49
N ARG A 127 -27.31 -10.22 33.54
CA ARG A 127 -28.14 -10.19 32.32
C ARG A 127 -27.81 -11.32 31.35
N ALA A 128 -26.53 -11.72 31.24
CA ALA A 128 -26.12 -12.90 30.48
C ALA A 128 -26.48 -14.21 31.21
N GLY A 129 -26.45 -14.23 32.55
CA GLY A 129 -26.78 -15.38 33.39
C GLY A 129 -28.28 -15.71 33.45
N ALA A 130 -29.15 -14.74 33.15
CA ALA A 130 -30.57 -15.01 32.89
C ALA A 130 -30.79 -15.73 31.53
N HIS A 131 -29.81 -15.70 30.61
CA HIS A 131 -29.87 -16.32 29.29
C HIS A 131 -28.88 -17.48 29.08
N HIS A 132 -28.08 -17.87 30.06
CA HIS A 132 -27.18 -19.03 29.99
C HIS A 132 -27.24 -19.87 31.27
N ARG A 133 -28.31 -20.67 31.39
CA ARG A 133 -28.17 -22.05 31.85
C ARG A 133 -27.87 -22.89 30.61
N VAL A 134 -26.62 -23.29 30.43
CA VAL A 134 -26.27 -24.36 29.48
C VAL A 134 -25.88 -25.57 30.34
N PRO A 135 -26.65 -26.67 30.30
CA PRO A 135 -26.16 -27.97 30.70
C PRO A 135 -25.13 -28.46 29.66
N ASN A 136 -24.09 -29.08 30.18
CA ASN A 136 -23.05 -29.77 29.44
C ASN A 136 -23.66 -31.07 28.87
N GLU A 137 -24.04 -31.11 27.60
CA GLU A 137 -24.39 -32.36 26.91
C GLU A 137 -24.23 -32.19 25.39
N GLU A 138 -23.61 -33.18 24.75
CA GLU A 138 -23.42 -33.31 23.31
C GLU A 138 -24.80 -33.41 22.63
N ASP A 139 -25.27 -32.34 21.96
CA ASP A 139 -26.53 -32.36 21.19
C ASP A 139 -26.25 -32.32 19.67
N PRO A 140 -26.69 -33.33 18.87
CA PRO A 140 -26.46 -33.43 17.43
C PRO A 140 -27.27 -32.46 16.55
N SER A 141 -27.81 -31.36 17.09
CA SER A 141 -28.89 -30.58 16.45
C SER A 141 -28.49 -29.24 15.82
N MET A 142 -27.19 -28.89 15.74
CA MET A 142 -26.70 -27.66 15.08
C MET A 142 -26.69 -27.72 13.54
N ASN A 143 -27.81 -28.12 12.93
CA ASN A 143 -28.07 -28.06 11.49
C ASN A 143 -28.95 -26.84 11.12
N HIS A 144 -28.76 -25.69 11.75
CA HIS A 144 -29.34 -24.44 11.25
C HIS A 144 -28.27 -23.35 11.18
N PRO A 145 -27.78 -23.00 9.96
CA PRO A 145 -26.92 -21.86 9.77
C PRO A 145 -27.67 -20.58 10.16
N PHE A 146 -26.97 -19.61 10.73
CA PHE A 146 -27.41 -18.21 10.96
C PHE A 146 -27.79 -17.45 9.66
N LEU A 147 -27.99 -18.14 8.55
CA LEU A 147 -28.14 -17.60 7.20
C LEU A 147 -29.17 -18.45 6.46
N ASN A 148 -30.15 -17.78 5.85
CA ASN A 148 -31.32 -18.40 5.22
C ASN A 148 -30.91 -19.51 4.22
N VAL A 149 -31.49 -20.69 4.40
CA VAL A 149 -31.41 -21.81 3.46
C VAL A 149 -32.00 -21.35 2.13
N GLY A 150 -31.18 -21.31 1.08
CA GLY A 150 -31.58 -20.90 -0.28
C GLY A 150 -30.98 -19.60 -0.80
N SER A 151 -30.15 -18.88 -0.02
CA SER A 151 -29.40 -17.72 -0.52
C SER A 151 -28.13 -18.16 -1.27
N THR A 152 -27.92 -17.66 -2.50
CA THR A 152 -26.69 -17.95 -3.25
C THR A 152 -25.52 -17.13 -2.68
N LEU A 153 -24.29 -17.57 -2.97
CA LEU A 153 -23.08 -16.80 -2.63
C LEU A 153 -23.14 -15.37 -3.19
N GLN A 154 -23.68 -15.23 -4.39
CA GLN A 154 -23.86 -13.94 -5.05
C GLN A 154 -24.82 -13.04 -4.27
N ASP A 155 -25.92 -13.58 -3.73
CA ASP A 155 -26.89 -12.83 -2.92
C ASP A 155 -26.26 -12.37 -1.60
N LEU A 156 -25.51 -13.24 -0.93
CA LEU A 156 -24.80 -12.90 0.32
C LEU A 156 -23.75 -11.81 0.12
N ILE A 157 -23.00 -11.86 -0.99
CA ILE A 157 -22.03 -10.83 -1.31
C ILE A 157 -22.76 -9.53 -1.70
N TYR A 158 -23.84 -9.61 -2.49
CA TYR A 158 -24.58 -8.43 -2.94
C TYR A 158 -25.28 -7.70 -1.77
N ASP A 159 -26.04 -8.42 -0.95
CA ASP A 159 -26.78 -7.85 0.18
C ASP A 159 -25.86 -7.24 1.24
N MET A 160 -24.64 -7.78 1.41
CA MET A 160 -23.67 -7.32 2.41
C MET A 160 -22.71 -6.24 1.88
N THR A 161 -22.54 -6.10 0.56
CA THR A 161 -21.66 -5.08 -0.06
C THR A 161 -22.35 -3.73 -0.33
N THR A 162 -23.68 -3.66 -0.18
CA THR A 162 -24.43 -2.39 -0.25
C THR A 162 -24.15 -1.46 0.94
N SER A 163 -23.55 -1.96 2.03
CA SER A 163 -23.16 -1.17 3.21
C SER A 163 -21.74 -0.58 3.09
N GLY A 164 -21.40 -0.01 1.93
CA GLY A 164 -20.43 1.08 1.74
C GLY A 164 -19.00 1.00 2.32
N SER A 165 -18.54 -0.08 2.94
CA SER A 165 -17.35 -0.07 3.81
C SER A 165 -16.14 -0.90 3.32
N GLY A 166 -16.23 -1.53 2.14
CA GLY A 166 -15.14 -2.33 1.58
C GLY A 166 -15.62 -3.42 0.62
N SER A 167 -14.68 -4.07 -0.06
CA SER A 167 -14.96 -5.24 -0.90
C SER A 167 -14.84 -6.51 -0.05
N GLY A 168 -15.91 -7.33 0.02
CA GLY A 168 -15.97 -8.58 0.80
C GLY A 168 -17.03 -8.60 1.91
N LEU A 169 -17.10 -9.71 2.66
CA LEU A 169 -18.08 -9.90 3.76
C LEU A 169 -17.67 -9.13 5.04
N PRO A 170 -18.59 -8.88 6.00
CA PRO A 170 -18.24 -8.25 7.28
C PRO A 170 -17.19 -9.05 8.08
N LEU A 171 -16.33 -8.37 8.84
CA LEU A 171 -15.18 -8.96 9.56
C LEU A 171 -15.53 -10.16 10.45
N LEU A 172 -16.68 -10.15 11.12
CA LEU A 172 -17.13 -11.27 11.97
C LEU A 172 -17.48 -12.52 11.16
N VAL A 173 -18.03 -12.33 9.95
CA VAL A 173 -18.29 -13.43 9.02
C VAL A 173 -16.97 -13.94 8.46
N GLN A 174 -16.05 -13.03 8.09
CA GLN A 174 -14.74 -13.39 7.53
C GLN A 174 -13.96 -14.35 8.43
N ARG A 175 -13.98 -14.18 9.75
CA ARG A 175 -13.22 -15.01 10.73
C ARG A 175 -13.77 -16.42 11.02
N THR A 176 -14.79 -16.85 10.29
CA THR A 176 -15.40 -18.18 10.46
C THR A 176 -15.49 -18.96 9.16
N ILE A 177 -15.12 -18.35 8.03
CA ILE A 177 -15.30 -18.93 6.70
C ILE A 177 -14.37 -20.11 6.48
N ALA A 178 -13.09 -20.01 6.85
CA ALA A 178 -12.11 -21.06 6.61
C ALA A 178 -12.46 -22.39 7.30
N ARG A 179 -13.21 -22.35 8.41
CA ARG A 179 -13.70 -23.55 9.10
C ARG A 179 -14.75 -24.32 8.28
N THR A 180 -15.52 -23.60 7.47
CA THR A 180 -16.62 -24.15 6.67
C THR A 180 -16.23 -24.49 5.23
N ILE A 181 -14.98 -24.18 4.83
CA ILE A 181 -14.45 -24.52 3.51
C ILE A 181 -13.75 -25.88 3.56
N ILE A 182 -14.08 -26.72 2.58
CA ILE A 182 -13.41 -28.00 2.33
C ILE A 182 -12.48 -27.81 1.13
N LEU A 183 -11.17 -27.99 1.34
CA LEU A 183 -10.19 -27.98 0.26
C LEU A 183 -10.33 -29.26 -0.56
N GLN A 184 -10.27 -29.14 -1.89
CA GLN A 184 -10.41 -30.27 -2.81
C GLN A 184 -9.10 -30.56 -3.55
N GLU A 185 -8.57 -29.58 -4.29
CA GLU A 185 -7.47 -29.78 -5.23
C GLU A 185 -6.48 -28.62 -5.15
N SER A 186 -5.18 -28.90 -5.12
CA SER A 186 -4.16 -27.86 -5.28
C SER A 186 -4.06 -27.49 -6.77
N ILE A 187 -4.38 -26.24 -7.10
CA ILE A 187 -4.44 -25.76 -8.50
C ILE A 187 -3.18 -25.01 -8.92
N GLY A 188 -2.35 -24.57 -7.98
CA GLY A 188 -1.06 -23.97 -8.32
C GLY A 188 -0.30 -23.41 -7.13
N LYS A 189 1.01 -23.20 -7.31
CA LYS A 189 1.85 -22.48 -6.34
C LYS A 189 2.15 -21.08 -6.87
N GLY A 190 1.67 -20.07 -6.16
CA GLY A 190 1.97 -18.67 -6.40
C GLY A 190 3.32 -18.26 -5.80
N ARG A 191 3.61 -16.95 -5.81
CA ARG A 191 4.87 -16.38 -5.29
C ARG A 191 5.03 -16.56 -3.77
N PHE A 192 3.94 -16.46 -3.03
CA PHE A 192 3.92 -16.39 -1.57
C PHE A 192 2.96 -17.40 -0.93
N GLY A 193 2.44 -18.35 -1.70
CA GLY A 193 1.39 -19.24 -1.19
C GLY A 193 0.91 -20.23 -2.24
N GLU A 194 0.18 -21.24 -1.77
CA GLU A 194 -0.44 -22.26 -2.60
C GLU A 194 -1.91 -21.94 -2.81
N VAL A 195 -2.39 -22.06 -4.04
CA VAL A 195 -3.79 -21.84 -4.40
C VAL A 195 -4.47 -23.19 -4.53
N TRP A 196 -5.60 -23.31 -3.87
CA TRP A 196 -6.45 -24.50 -3.83
C TRP A 196 -7.83 -24.19 -4.40
N ARG A 197 -8.42 -25.16 -5.09
CA ARG A 197 -9.87 -25.22 -5.27
C ARG A 197 -10.49 -25.75 -3.99
N GLY A 198 -11.48 -25.04 -3.48
CA GLY A 198 -12.25 -25.42 -2.30
C GLY A 198 -13.74 -25.30 -2.55
N LYS A 199 -14.53 -25.88 -1.66
CA LYS A 199 -15.99 -25.85 -1.71
C LYS A 199 -16.54 -25.13 -0.49
N TRP A 200 -17.37 -24.12 -0.71
CA TRP A 200 -18.04 -23.33 0.33
C TRP A 200 -19.54 -23.23 0.04
N ARG A 201 -20.40 -23.84 0.86
CA ARG A 201 -21.87 -23.86 0.66
C ARG A 201 -22.29 -24.29 -0.74
N ASP A 202 -21.70 -25.38 -1.20
CA ASP A 202 -21.89 -25.93 -2.54
C ASP A 202 -21.39 -25.10 -3.73
N GLU A 203 -20.75 -23.95 -3.47
CA GLU A 203 -20.09 -23.15 -4.48
C GLU A 203 -18.57 -23.40 -4.50
N GLU A 204 -17.97 -23.36 -5.69
CA GLU A 204 -16.53 -23.50 -5.87
C GLU A 204 -15.83 -22.16 -5.58
N VAL A 205 -14.80 -22.20 -4.73
CA VAL A 205 -13.99 -21.04 -4.33
C VAL A 205 -12.51 -21.32 -4.55
N ALA A 206 -11.73 -20.27 -4.82
CA ALA A 206 -10.29 -20.34 -4.82
C ALA A 206 -9.77 -19.90 -3.44
N VAL A 207 -8.85 -20.68 -2.87
CA VAL A 207 -8.25 -20.42 -1.55
C VAL A 207 -6.74 -20.32 -1.71
N LYS A 208 -6.20 -19.10 -1.55
CA LYS A 208 -4.75 -18.88 -1.49
C LYS A 208 -4.29 -18.99 -0.04
N ILE A 209 -3.46 -19.98 0.24
CA ILE A 209 -2.96 -20.33 1.57
C ILE A 209 -1.51 -19.89 1.70
N PHE A 210 -1.25 -19.08 2.73
CA PHE A 210 0.06 -18.57 3.08
C PHE A 210 0.55 -19.21 4.37
N SER A 211 1.87 -19.38 4.49
CA SER A 211 2.48 -19.74 5.77
C SER A 211 2.49 -18.54 6.71
N SER A 212 2.62 -18.78 8.02
CA SER A 212 2.79 -17.71 9.02
C SER A 212 4.02 -16.83 8.76
N ARG A 213 5.03 -17.33 8.03
CA ARG A 213 6.23 -16.56 7.62
C ARG A 213 5.91 -15.51 6.55
N GLU A 214 4.79 -15.67 5.85
CA GLU A 214 4.36 -14.83 4.72
C GLU A 214 3.21 -13.88 5.12
N GLU A 215 2.99 -13.68 6.42
CA GLU A 215 1.93 -12.82 6.97
C GLU A 215 1.92 -11.42 6.35
N ARG A 216 3.09 -10.81 6.12
CA ARG A 216 3.19 -9.49 5.48
C ARG A 216 2.63 -9.48 4.05
N SER A 217 2.89 -10.55 3.29
CA SER A 217 2.37 -10.68 1.92
C SER A 217 0.87 -10.94 1.92
N TRP A 218 0.38 -11.82 2.81
CA TRP A 218 -1.04 -12.08 3.02
C TRP A 218 -1.79 -10.80 3.42
N PHE A 219 -1.27 -10.07 4.41
CA PHE A 219 -1.87 -8.85 4.92
C PHE A 219 -1.94 -7.79 3.84
N ARG A 220 -0.84 -7.60 3.08
CA ARG A 220 -0.81 -6.63 1.98
C ARG A 220 -1.84 -6.97 0.91
N GLU A 221 -1.93 -8.23 0.50
CA GLU A 221 -2.87 -8.65 -0.53
C GLU A 221 -4.34 -8.54 -0.04
N ALA A 222 -4.62 -8.93 1.21
CA ALA A 222 -5.92 -8.72 1.86
C ALA A 222 -6.31 -7.24 1.92
N GLU A 223 -5.40 -6.38 2.35
CA GLU A 223 -5.59 -4.93 2.45
C GLU A 223 -5.95 -4.32 1.08
N ILE A 224 -5.22 -4.71 0.03
CA ILE A 224 -5.52 -4.22 -1.32
C ILE A 224 -6.90 -4.71 -1.74
N TYR A 225 -7.21 -6.00 -1.62
CA TYR A 225 -8.52 -6.54 -2.02
C TYR A 225 -9.69 -5.91 -1.25
N GLN A 226 -9.50 -5.52 0.01
CA GLN A 226 -10.52 -4.86 0.82
C GLN A 226 -10.71 -3.36 0.50
N THR A 227 -9.91 -2.80 -0.41
CA THR A 227 -10.03 -1.39 -0.81
C THR A 227 -11.46 -1.06 -1.25
N VAL A 228 -11.96 0.08 -0.75
CA VAL A 228 -13.30 0.60 -1.05
C VAL A 228 -13.48 0.76 -2.56
N MET A 229 -14.66 0.38 -3.05
CA MET A 229 -15.04 0.47 -4.47
C MET A 229 -14.09 -0.29 -5.44
N LEU A 230 -13.29 -1.25 -4.97
CA LEU A 230 -12.43 -2.07 -5.83
C LEU A 230 -13.18 -3.15 -6.63
N ARG A 231 -14.34 -3.59 -6.15
CA ARG A 231 -15.11 -4.66 -6.79
C ARG A 231 -15.55 -4.22 -8.19
N HIS A 232 -15.13 -4.98 -9.20
CA HIS A 232 -15.42 -4.71 -10.60
C HIS A 232 -15.46 -6.03 -11.36
N GLU A 233 -16.26 -6.13 -12.42
CA GLU A 233 -16.42 -7.39 -13.17
C GLU A 233 -15.08 -7.94 -13.70
N ASN A 234 -14.11 -7.09 -14.03
CA ASN A 234 -12.80 -7.51 -14.53
C ASN A 234 -11.69 -7.46 -13.47
N ILE A 235 -12.05 -7.49 -12.18
CA ILE A 235 -11.14 -7.71 -11.05
C ILE A 235 -11.64 -8.95 -10.29
N LEU A 236 -10.71 -9.81 -9.85
CA LEU A 236 -11.05 -11.04 -9.14
C LEU A 236 -11.94 -10.73 -7.91
N GLY A 237 -13.08 -11.43 -7.81
CA GLY A 237 -14.00 -11.27 -6.71
C GLY A 237 -13.42 -11.79 -5.41
N PHE A 238 -12.99 -10.87 -4.55
CA PHE A 238 -12.58 -11.19 -3.19
C PHE A 238 -13.81 -11.50 -2.32
N ILE A 239 -13.69 -12.54 -1.49
CA ILE A 239 -14.74 -12.97 -0.57
C ILE A 239 -14.33 -12.64 0.87
N ALA A 240 -13.17 -13.16 1.30
CA ALA A 240 -12.72 -13.03 2.70
C ALA A 240 -11.23 -13.30 2.89
N ALA A 241 -10.70 -12.79 3.99
CA ALA A 241 -9.40 -13.16 4.54
C ALA A 241 -9.63 -13.78 5.93
N ASP A 242 -9.04 -14.95 6.19
CA ASP A 242 -9.29 -15.71 7.42
C ASP A 242 -8.04 -16.51 7.83
N ASN A 243 -8.07 -17.06 9.04
CA ASN A 243 -6.98 -17.84 9.63
C ASN A 243 -7.51 -19.23 9.95
N LYS A 244 -6.79 -20.28 9.56
CA LYS A 244 -7.13 -21.66 9.93
C LYS A 244 -6.00 -22.28 10.74
N ASP A 245 -6.30 -22.65 11.97
CA ASP A 245 -5.41 -23.46 12.79
C ASP A 245 -5.75 -24.94 12.58
N ASN A 246 -4.75 -25.75 12.22
CA ASN A 246 -4.90 -27.20 12.05
C ASN A 246 -4.37 -27.99 13.27
N GLY A 247 -4.05 -27.30 14.37
CA GLY A 247 -3.49 -27.87 15.60
C GLY A 247 -1.96 -27.97 15.62
N THR A 248 -1.29 -27.71 14.48
CA THR A 248 0.17 -27.79 14.36
C THR A 248 0.81 -26.51 13.84
N TRP A 249 0.15 -25.80 12.92
CA TRP A 249 0.55 -24.47 12.49
C TRP A 249 -0.66 -23.68 11.99
N THR A 250 -0.56 -22.35 12.06
CA THR A 250 -1.58 -21.45 11.52
C THR A 250 -1.37 -21.23 10.03
N GLN A 251 -2.44 -21.39 9.27
CA GLN A 251 -2.53 -21.04 7.86
C GLN A 251 -3.29 -19.72 7.71
N LEU A 252 -2.80 -18.83 6.86
CA LEU A 252 -3.48 -17.58 6.52
C LEU A 252 -4.13 -17.73 5.15
N TRP A 253 -5.43 -17.51 5.05
CA TRP A 253 -6.25 -17.81 3.87
C TRP A 253 -6.75 -16.51 3.24
N LEU A 254 -6.70 -16.44 1.91
CA LEU A 254 -7.48 -15.51 1.10
C LEU A 254 -8.44 -16.32 0.25
N VAL A 255 -9.72 -16.01 0.35
CA VAL A 255 -10.81 -16.70 -0.35
C VAL A 255 -11.36 -15.78 -1.44
N SER A 256 -11.48 -16.29 -2.65
CA SER A 256 -12.00 -15.58 -3.82
C SER A 256 -12.88 -16.46 -4.69
N ASP A 257 -13.54 -15.86 -5.67
CA ASP A 257 -14.25 -16.59 -6.72
C ASP A 257 -13.30 -17.58 -7.41
N TYR A 258 -13.81 -18.78 -7.73
CA TYR A 258 -13.12 -19.75 -8.57
C TYR A 258 -13.48 -19.57 -10.04
N HIS A 259 -12.49 -19.69 -10.92
CA HIS A 259 -12.69 -19.61 -12.37
C HIS A 259 -12.10 -20.85 -13.05
N GLU A 260 -12.96 -21.69 -13.61
CA GLU A 260 -12.63 -23.04 -14.12
C GLU A 260 -11.64 -23.05 -15.29
N HIS A 261 -11.59 -21.98 -16.07
CA HIS A 261 -10.64 -21.85 -17.18
C HIS A 261 -9.23 -21.49 -16.71
N GLY A 262 -9.04 -21.20 -15.42
CA GLY A 262 -7.74 -20.86 -14.84
C GLY A 262 -7.21 -19.54 -15.39
N SER A 263 -5.89 -19.45 -15.49
CA SER A 263 -5.23 -18.24 -15.97
C SER A 263 -5.35 -18.07 -17.49
N LEU A 264 -5.21 -16.84 -17.96
CA LEU A 264 -5.13 -16.53 -19.39
C LEU A 264 -3.94 -17.25 -20.03
N PHE A 265 -2.84 -17.42 -19.29
CA PHE A 265 -1.74 -18.29 -19.70
C PHE A 265 -2.22 -19.71 -20.00
N ASP A 266 -2.94 -20.35 -19.07
CA ASP A 266 -3.44 -21.73 -19.26
C ASP A 266 -4.45 -21.79 -20.41
N TYR A 267 -5.33 -20.79 -20.51
CA TYR A 267 -6.35 -20.70 -21.55
C TYR A 267 -5.73 -20.61 -22.94
N LEU A 268 -4.74 -19.73 -23.13
CA LEU A 268 -4.08 -19.52 -24.42
C LEU A 268 -3.17 -20.69 -24.85
N ASN A 269 -2.65 -21.46 -23.89
CA ASN A 269 -1.96 -22.73 -24.18
C ASN A 269 -2.93 -23.80 -24.70
N ARG A 270 -4.15 -23.87 -24.14
CA ARG A 270 -5.14 -24.91 -24.49
C ARG A 270 -5.94 -24.57 -25.74
N TYR A 271 -6.25 -23.30 -25.95
CA TYR A 271 -7.21 -22.85 -26.94
C TYR A 271 -6.62 -21.86 -27.93
N THR A 272 -7.23 -21.80 -29.10
CA THR A 272 -7.12 -20.69 -30.04
C THR A 272 -8.36 -19.82 -29.89
N VAL A 273 -8.26 -18.54 -30.24
CA VAL A 273 -9.40 -17.61 -30.14
C VAL A 273 -9.81 -17.09 -31.51
N THR A 274 -11.09 -16.75 -31.66
CA THR A 274 -11.59 -15.97 -32.80
C THR A 274 -11.23 -14.50 -32.62
N VAL A 275 -11.48 -13.68 -33.65
CA VAL A 275 -11.37 -12.21 -33.54
C VAL A 275 -12.24 -11.69 -32.38
N GLU A 276 -13.47 -12.19 -32.25
CA GLU A 276 -14.35 -11.86 -31.15
C GLU A 276 -13.75 -12.24 -29.79
N GLY A 277 -13.27 -13.48 -29.65
CA GLY A 277 -12.63 -13.95 -28.42
C GLY A 277 -11.41 -13.09 -28.04
N MET A 278 -10.56 -12.75 -29.01
CA MET A 278 -9.42 -11.86 -28.81
C MET A 278 -9.85 -10.49 -28.28
N ILE A 279 -10.87 -9.87 -28.90
CA ILE A 279 -11.39 -8.57 -28.48
C ILE A 279 -11.99 -8.65 -27.08
N LYS A 280 -12.79 -9.68 -26.77
CA LYS A 280 -13.39 -9.87 -25.44
C LYS A 280 -12.33 -10.01 -24.35
N LEU A 281 -11.32 -10.85 -24.55
CA LEU A 281 -10.22 -11.04 -23.59
C LEU A 281 -9.41 -9.74 -23.40
N SER A 282 -9.10 -9.04 -24.50
CA SER A 282 -8.30 -7.80 -24.45
C SER A 282 -9.06 -6.65 -23.81
N LEU A 283 -10.33 -6.46 -24.17
CA LEU A 283 -11.18 -5.36 -23.69
C LEU A 283 -11.54 -5.53 -22.21
N SER A 284 -11.86 -6.74 -21.78
CA SER A 284 -12.10 -7.02 -20.35
C SER A 284 -10.84 -6.82 -19.51
N THR A 285 -9.67 -7.25 -20.00
CA THR A 285 -8.38 -6.98 -19.34
C THR A 285 -8.10 -5.47 -19.23
N ALA A 286 -8.25 -4.73 -20.33
CA ALA A 286 -8.11 -3.27 -20.33
C ALA A 286 -9.09 -2.57 -19.39
N SER A 287 -10.32 -3.09 -19.29
CA SER A 287 -11.37 -2.54 -18.43
C SER A 287 -11.04 -2.74 -16.95
N GLY A 288 -10.52 -3.91 -16.57
CA GLY A 288 -10.02 -4.17 -15.22
C GLY A 288 -8.85 -3.26 -14.86
N LEU A 289 -7.86 -3.14 -15.76
CA LEU A 289 -6.69 -2.29 -15.50
C LEU A 289 -7.07 -0.81 -15.43
N ALA A 290 -7.98 -0.35 -16.29
CA ALA A 290 -8.50 1.01 -16.25
C ALA A 290 -9.22 1.29 -14.92
N HIS A 291 -9.98 0.33 -14.39
CA HIS A 291 -10.62 0.46 -13.09
C HIS A 291 -9.59 0.53 -11.95
N LEU A 292 -8.54 -0.31 -11.95
CA LEU A 292 -7.45 -0.22 -10.98
C LEU A 292 -6.79 1.16 -10.99
N HIS A 293 -6.41 1.63 -12.18
CA HIS A 293 -5.68 2.89 -12.41
C HIS A 293 -6.50 4.16 -12.13
N MET A 294 -7.82 4.05 -12.06
CA MET A 294 -8.75 5.17 -11.89
C MET A 294 -8.93 5.47 -10.40
N GLU A 295 -8.70 6.71 -10.01
CA GLU A 295 -9.14 7.25 -8.74
C GLU A 295 -10.65 7.54 -8.79
N ILE A 296 -11.37 7.18 -7.73
CA ILE A 296 -12.79 7.52 -7.56
C ILE A 296 -12.87 8.46 -6.36
N VAL A 297 -13.30 9.70 -6.60
CA VAL A 297 -13.44 10.73 -5.56
C VAL A 297 -14.79 10.61 -4.87
N GLY A 298 -14.84 10.79 -3.55
CA GLY A 298 -16.07 10.76 -2.77
C GLY A 298 -15.82 10.37 -1.31
N THR A 299 -16.89 10.33 -0.51
CA THR A 299 -16.83 9.88 0.91
C THR A 299 -16.36 8.42 1.03
N GLN A 300 -16.68 7.60 0.04
CA GLN A 300 -16.20 6.23 -0.14
C GLN A 300 -15.32 6.16 -1.40
N GLY A 301 -14.27 6.98 -1.42
CA GLY A 301 -13.35 7.07 -2.54
C GLY A 301 -12.49 5.82 -2.72
N LYS A 302 -12.06 5.58 -3.95
CA LYS A 302 -11.09 4.54 -4.31
C LYS A 302 -9.78 5.21 -4.69
N PRO A 303 -8.65 4.91 -4.04
CA PRO A 303 -7.35 5.39 -4.50
C PRO A 303 -7.00 4.78 -5.86
N ALA A 304 -6.18 5.48 -6.65
CA ALA A 304 -5.60 4.86 -7.84
C ALA A 304 -4.64 3.73 -7.42
N ILE A 305 -4.68 2.61 -8.15
CA ILE A 305 -3.89 1.41 -7.85
C ILE A 305 -3.08 1.03 -9.09
N ALA A 306 -1.79 0.75 -8.92
CA ALA A 306 -0.94 0.14 -9.94
C ALA A 306 -0.58 -1.30 -9.53
N HIS A 307 -0.60 -2.22 -10.48
CA HIS A 307 -0.53 -3.67 -10.26
C HIS A 307 0.90 -4.18 -10.02
N ARG A 308 1.88 -3.69 -10.79
CA ARG A 308 3.32 -4.01 -10.73
C ARG A 308 3.75 -5.45 -11.07
N ASP A 309 2.83 -6.41 -11.18
CA ASP A 309 3.13 -7.76 -11.69
C ASP A 309 2.08 -8.28 -12.68
N LEU A 310 1.68 -7.43 -13.64
CA LEU A 310 0.69 -7.80 -14.65
C LEU A 310 1.32 -8.76 -15.66
N LYS A 311 0.68 -9.91 -15.88
CA LYS A 311 1.11 -10.98 -16.80
C LYS A 311 -0.06 -11.92 -17.07
N SER A 312 0.02 -12.75 -18.12
CA SER A 312 -1.04 -13.70 -18.48
C SER A 312 -1.36 -14.73 -17.37
N LYS A 313 -0.39 -15.08 -16.51
CA LYS A 313 -0.63 -15.93 -15.33
C LYS A 313 -1.44 -15.28 -14.20
N ASN A 314 -1.48 -13.94 -14.15
CA ASN A 314 -2.17 -13.16 -13.13
C ASN A 314 -3.50 -12.56 -13.66
N ILE A 315 -3.99 -13.06 -14.79
CA ILE A 315 -5.29 -12.73 -15.36
C ILE A 315 -6.04 -14.04 -15.47
N LEU A 316 -7.27 -14.11 -14.98
CA LEU A 316 -8.11 -15.31 -15.05
C LEU A 316 -9.16 -15.16 -16.14
N VAL A 317 -9.52 -16.28 -16.77
CA VAL A 317 -10.60 -16.31 -17.78
C VAL A 317 -11.87 -16.85 -17.14
N LYS A 318 -12.97 -16.11 -17.29
CA LYS A 318 -14.30 -16.49 -16.82
C LYS A 318 -15.01 -17.38 -17.82
N LYS A 319 -16.03 -18.09 -17.36
CA LYS A 319 -16.93 -18.89 -18.20
C LYS A 319 -17.59 -18.10 -19.35
N SER A 320 -17.78 -16.79 -19.17
CA SER A 320 -18.28 -15.86 -20.20
C SER A 320 -17.29 -15.56 -21.33
N GLY A 321 -16.04 -16.03 -21.24
CA GLY A 321 -14.95 -15.68 -22.15
C GLY A 321 -14.38 -14.28 -21.93
N THR A 322 -14.66 -13.65 -20.79
CA THR A 322 -14.07 -12.37 -20.36
C THR A 322 -13.02 -12.60 -19.27
N CYS A 323 -12.13 -11.63 -19.08
CA CYS A 323 -11.05 -11.71 -18.10
C CYS A 323 -11.38 -11.00 -16.78
N CYS A 324 -10.70 -11.41 -15.71
CA CYS A 324 -10.50 -10.59 -14.52
C CYS A 324 -9.04 -10.61 -14.06
N ILE A 325 -8.55 -9.50 -13.52
CA ILE A 325 -7.17 -9.39 -13.00
C ILE A 325 -7.12 -9.92 -11.57
N ALA A 326 -6.08 -10.70 -11.28
CA ALA A 326 -5.83 -11.37 -10.00
C ALA A 326 -4.41 -11.07 -9.47
N ASP A 327 -4.10 -11.52 -8.25
CA ASP A 327 -2.77 -11.42 -7.60
C ASP A 327 -2.31 -9.98 -7.40
N LEU A 328 -3.05 -9.25 -6.57
CA LEU A 328 -2.79 -7.84 -6.22
C LEU A 328 -1.76 -7.66 -5.10
N GLY A 329 -1.04 -8.71 -4.69
CA GLY A 329 -0.13 -8.69 -3.54
C GLY A 329 1.09 -7.76 -3.68
N LEU A 330 1.39 -7.30 -4.89
CA LEU A 330 2.47 -6.33 -5.18
C LEU A 330 1.96 -4.95 -5.55
N ALA A 331 0.63 -4.76 -5.54
CA ALA A 331 0.01 -3.52 -5.95
C ALA A 331 0.35 -2.38 -4.99
N VAL A 332 0.24 -1.15 -5.49
CA VAL A 332 0.52 0.09 -4.75
C VAL A 332 -0.63 1.07 -4.95
N ARG A 333 -1.01 1.76 -3.87
CA ARG A 333 -2.06 2.78 -3.82
C ARG A 333 -1.43 4.16 -3.80
N HIS A 334 -2.04 5.08 -4.53
CA HIS A 334 -1.73 6.51 -4.48
C HIS A 334 -2.62 7.21 -3.47
N ASP A 335 -2.01 7.98 -2.58
CA ASP A 335 -2.71 9.02 -1.82
C ASP A 335 -2.55 10.34 -2.56
N SER A 336 -3.61 10.73 -3.28
CA SER A 336 -3.64 11.96 -4.08
C SER A 336 -3.57 13.23 -3.24
N ALA A 337 -3.95 13.19 -1.96
CA ALA A 337 -3.93 14.36 -1.08
C ALA A 337 -2.50 14.71 -0.63
N THR A 338 -1.65 13.71 -0.43
CA THR A 338 -0.25 13.90 0.00
C THR A 338 0.76 13.69 -1.12
N ASP A 339 0.30 13.25 -2.30
CA ASP A 339 1.12 12.75 -3.41
C ASP A 339 2.14 11.68 -2.95
N THR A 340 1.70 10.81 -2.05
CA THR A 340 2.51 9.70 -1.54
C THR A 340 2.01 8.36 -2.05
N ILE A 341 2.88 7.36 -1.98
CA ILE A 341 2.59 6.00 -2.43
C ILE A 341 2.89 5.06 -1.28
N ASP A 342 1.97 4.13 -1.03
CA ASP A 342 1.98 3.25 0.15
C ASP A 342 2.97 2.08 0.08
N ILE A 343 4.22 2.33 -0.34
CA ILE A 343 5.22 1.30 -0.62
C ILE A 343 6.39 1.29 0.39
N ALA A 344 6.87 0.08 0.70
CA ALA A 344 8.25 -0.14 1.15
C ALA A 344 9.27 0.09 0.00
N PRO A 345 10.51 0.51 0.28
CA PRO A 345 11.49 1.03 -0.71
C PRO A 345 12.00 0.08 -1.81
N ASN A 346 11.42 -1.12 -1.99
CA ASN A 346 11.84 -2.07 -3.02
C ASN A 346 11.26 -1.71 -4.40
N HIS A 347 12.15 -1.30 -5.31
CA HIS A 347 11.79 -0.83 -6.65
C HIS A 347 11.64 -1.94 -7.69
N ARG A 348 12.55 -2.93 -7.72
CA ARG A 348 12.52 -4.07 -8.66
C ARG A 348 11.74 -5.26 -8.10
N VAL A 349 10.42 -5.22 -8.23
CA VAL A 349 9.52 -6.37 -7.93
C VAL A 349 8.71 -6.73 -9.18
N GLY A 350 8.15 -7.95 -9.18
CA GLY A 350 7.36 -8.47 -10.29
C GLY A 350 8.16 -9.43 -11.17
N THR A 351 7.53 -9.87 -12.26
CA THR A 351 8.08 -10.88 -13.16
C THR A 351 9.01 -10.24 -14.18
N LYS A 352 10.28 -10.60 -14.14
CA LYS A 352 11.38 -9.99 -14.92
C LYS A 352 11.07 -9.87 -16.41
N ARG A 353 10.47 -10.91 -17.01
CA ARG A 353 10.07 -10.95 -18.43
C ARG A 353 9.10 -9.83 -18.84
N TYR A 354 8.29 -9.34 -17.91
CA TYR A 354 7.25 -8.33 -18.16
C TYR A 354 7.64 -6.94 -17.63
N MET A 355 8.83 -6.79 -17.04
CA MET A 355 9.29 -5.51 -16.51
C MET A 355 9.48 -4.49 -17.65
N ALA A 356 8.96 -3.28 -17.44
CA ALA A 356 9.15 -2.17 -18.36
C ALA A 356 10.64 -1.75 -18.42
N PRO A 357 11.10 -1.11 -19.52
CA PRO A 357 12.49 -0.68 -19.68
C PRO A 357 13.03 0.12 -18.48
N GLU A 358 12.23 1.06 -17.98
CA GLU A 358 12.58 1.92 -16.84
C GLU A 358 12.67 1.17 -15.50
N VAL A 359 12.05 -0.01 -15.40
CA VAL A 359 12.16 -0.89 -14.23
C VAL A 359 13.42 -1.77 -14.34
N LEU A 360 13.77 -2.18 -15.57
CA LEU A 360 14.94 -3.02 -15.84
C LEU A 360 16.26 -2.25 -15.69
N ASP A 361 16.31 -1.00 -16.15
CA ASP A 361 17.49 -0.13 -16.07
C ASP A 361 17.54 0.76 -14.82
N ASP A 362 16.54 0.60 -13.94
CA ASP A 362 16.42 1.32 -12.68
C ASP A 362 16.21 2.84 -12.79
N SER A 363 15.80 3.34 -13.97
CA SER A 363 15.51 4.75 -14.20
C SER A 363 14.11 5.20 -13.77
N ILE A 364 13.25 4.27 -13.31
CA ILE A 364 11.88 4.58 -12.90
C ILE A 364 11.83 5.56 -11.72
N ASN A 365 11.08 6.65 -11.88
CA ASN A 365 10.82 7.57 -10.76
C ASN A 365 9.78 6.97 -9.81
N MET A 366 10.27 6.34 -8.75
CA MET A 366 9.48 5.68 -7.70
C MET A 366 8.63 6.64 -6.86
N LYS A 367 8.92 7.94 -6.88
CA LYS A 367 8.10 8.96 -6.18
C LYS A 367 6.87 9.36 -6.98
N HIS A 368 6.84 9.06 -8.29
CA HIS A 368 5.76 9.47 -9.15
C HIS A 368 4.86 8.28 -9.48
N PHE A 369 3.63 8.29 -8.96
CA PHE A 369 2.70 7.18 -9.11
C PHE A 369 2.41 6.79 -10.56
N GLU A 370 2.33 7.78 -11.47
CA GLU A 370 2.10 7.55 -12.90
C GLU A 370 3.18 6.67 -13.55
N SER A 371 4.40 6.64 -13.01
CA SER A 371 5.45 5.73 -13.49
C SER A 371 5.04 4.26 -13.35
N PHE A 372 4.37 3.89 -12.25
CA PHE A 372 3.88 2.51 -12.06
C PHE A 372 2.72 2.18 -13.00
N LYS A 373 1.80 3.12 -13.22
CA LYS A 373 0.72 2.95 -14.20
C LYS A 373 1.28 2.72 -15.60
N ARG A 374 2.27 3.51 -16.01
CA ARG A 374 2.94 3.36 -17.31
C ARG A 374 3.66 2.02 -17.44
N ALA A 375 4.26 1.51 -16.36
CA ALA A 375 4.87 0.18 -16.35
C ALA A 375 3.83 -0.95 -16.53
N ASP A 376 2.66 -0.84 -15.90
CA ASP A 376 1.56 -1.80 -16.11
C ASP A 376 1.09 -1.81 -17.57
N ILE A 377 1.02 -0.64 -18.23
CA ILE A 377 0.63 -0.56 -19.65
C ILE A 377 1.60 -1.31 -20.55
N TYR A 378 2.91 -1.19 -20.28
CA TYR A 378 3.92 -1.94 -21.02
C TYR A 378 3.68 -3.45 -20.90
N ALA A 379 3.46 -3.94 -19.67
CA ALA A 379 3.17 -5.34 -19.41
C ALA A 379 1.86 -5.80 -20.07
N MET A 380 0.80 -4.97 -20.04
CA MET A 380 -0.47 -5.26 -20.74
C MET A 380 -0.28 -5.37 -22.25
N GLY A 381 0.59 -4.54 -22.86
CA GLY A 381 0.94 -4.67 -24.26
C GLY A 381 1.57 -6.03 -24.60
N LEU A 382 2.39 -6.59 -23.70
CA LEU A 382 2.96 -7.93 -23.86
C LEU A 382 1.86 -9.01 -23.77
N VAL A 383 0.93 -8.88 -22.82
CA VAL A 383 -0.22 -9.79 -22.72
C VAL A 383 -1.09 -9.73 -23.97
N PHE A 384 -1.31 -8.55 -24.56
CA PHE A 384 -2.06 -8.43 -25.80
C PHE A 384 -1.39 -9.13 -26.98
N TRP A 385 -0.06 -9.15 -27.02
CA TRP A 385 0.68 -9.95 -27.99
C TRP A 385 0.43 -11.45 -27.80
N GLU A 386 0.42 -11.95 -26.57
CA GLU A 386 0.07 -13.34 -26.26
C GLU A 386 -1.35 -13.71 -26.70
N ILE A 387 -2.32 -12.81 -26.54
CA ILE A 387 -3.71 -13.05 -26.98
C ILE A 387 -3.78 -13.06 -28.51
N ALA A 388 -3.16 -12.09 -29.17
CA ALA A 388 -3.25 -11.92 -30.63
C ALA A 388 -2.54 -13.03 -31.40
N SER A 389 -1.44 -13.60 -30.89
CA SER A 389 -0.76 -14.74 -31.53
C SER A 389 -1.66 -15.98 -31.61
N ARG A 390 -2.59 -16.12 -30.66
CA ARG A 390 -3.60 -17.18 -30.60
C ARG A 390 -4.88 -16.89 -31.36
N CYS A 391 -5.00 -15.71 -31.99
CA CYS A 391 -6.12 -15.41 -32.87
C CYS A 391 -5.98 -16.24 -34.18
N SER A 392 -6.91 -17.18 -34.38
CA SER A 392 -6.97 -18.00 -35.58
C SER A 392 -7.65 -17.23 -36.71
N LEU A 393 -6.92 -17.01 -37.81
CA LEU A 393 -7.46 -16.43 -39.04
C LEU A 393 -7.43 -17.47 -40.14
N ALA A 394 -8.61 -17.86 -40.63
CA ALA A 394 -8.76 -18.88 -41.67
C ALA A 394 -8.00 -20.19 -41.38
N GLY A 395 -7.94 -20.59 -40.10
CA GLY A 395 -7.25 -21.81 -39.65
C GLY A 395 -5.75 -21.66 -39.43
N ILE A 396 -5.16 -20.49 -39.68
CA ILE A 396 -3.75 -20.22 -39.46
C ILE A 396 -3.56 -19.57 -38.07
N VAL A 397 -2.79 -20.25 -37.21
CA VAL A 397 -2.50 -19.80 -35.84
C VAL A 397 -1.05 -20.14 -35.46
N GLU A 398 -0.43 -19.31 -34.63
CA GLU A 398 0.89 -19.59 -34.05
C GLU A 398 0.74 -20.34 -32.74
N ASP A 399 1.66 -21.25 -32.43
CA ASP A 399 1.71 -21.88 -31.11
C ASP A 399 1.84 -20.85 -30.00
N TYR A 400 1.29 -21.17 -28.83
CA TYR A 400 1.44 -20.28 -27.68
C TYR A 400 2.90 -20.13 -27.30
N GLN A 401 3.32 -18.88 -27.10
CA GLN A 401 4.64 -18.52 -26.64
C GLN A 401 4.54 -17.37 -25.65
N LEU A 402 5.48 -17.34 -24.70
CA LEU A 402 5.67 -16.17 -23.84
C LEU A 402 6.33 -15.02 -24.63
N PRO A 403 6.10 -13.75 -24.25
CA PRO A 403 6.81 -12.64 -24.87
C PRO A 403 8.32 -12.80 -24.71
N TYR A 404 9.09 -12.51 -25.76
CA TYR A 404 10.55 -12.68 -25.80
C TYR A 404 11.03 -14.14 -25.72
N HIS A 405 10.19 -15.14 -26.00
CA HIS A 405 10.59 -16.56 -26.00
C HIS A 405 11.76 -16.88 -26.95
N ASP A 406 11.90 -16.10 -28.01
CA ASP A 406 12.91 -16.20 -29.06
C ASP A 406 14.23 -15.47 -28.72
N LEU A 407 14.24 -14.66 -27.66
CA LEU A 407 15.34 -13.76 -27.31
C LEU A 407 15.96 -14.05 -25.93
N VAL A 408 15.24 -14.71 -25.03
CA VAL A 408 15.69 -14.98 -23.65
C VAL A 408 15.28 -16.37 -23.17
N GLN A 409 15.98 -16.87 -22.14
CA GLN A 409 15.67 -18.16 -21.48
C GLN A 409 14.30 -18.12 -20.78
N SER A 410 13.77 -19.30 -20.38
CA SER A 410 12.44 -19.45 -19.76
C SER A 410 12.24 -18.62 -18.49
N ASP A 411 13.20 -18.62 -17.56
CA ASP A 411 13.26 -17.73 -16.38
C ASP A 411 14.44 -16.74 -16.53
N PRO A 412 14.26 -15.65 -17.27
CA PRO A 412 15.36 -14.76 -17.62
C PRO A 412 15.78 -13.93 -16.40
N SER A 413 17.08 -13.67 -16.28
CA SER A 413 17.61 -12.71 -15.32
C SER A 413 17.22 -11.26 -15.67
N VAL A 414 17.31 -10.34 -14.70
CA VAL A 414 17.08 -8.90 -14.96
C VAL A 414 18.07 -8.38 -16.00
N GLU A 415 19.32 -8.84 -15.96
CA GLU A 415 20.37 -8.40 -16.88
C GLU A 415 20.12 -8.85 -18.32
N GLU A 416 19.68 -10.09 -18.52
CA GLU A 416 19.30 -10.57 -19.86
C GLU A 416 18.14 -9.76 -20.44
N MET A 417 17.12 -9.50 -19.63
CA MET A 417 15.98 -8.66 -20.05
C MET A 417 16.43 -7.23 -20.33
N ARG A 418 17.28 -6.63 -19.50
CA ARG A 418 17.83 -5.28 -19.70
C ARG A 418 18.60 -5.18 -21.02
N ARG A 419 19.45 -6.16 -21.33
CA ARG A 419 20.18 -6.23 -22.62
C ARG A 419 19.23 -6.22 -23.82
N VAL A 420 18.21 -7.08 -23.81
CA VAL A 420 17.26 -7.20 -24.92
C VAL A 420 16.35 -5.96 -25.05
N VAL A 421 15.76 -5.52 -23.93
CA VAL A 421 14.69 -4.52 -23.92
C VAL A 421 15.21 -3.09 -23.89
N CYS A 422 16.31 -2.82 -23.19
CA CYS A 422 16.85 -1.47 -22.99
C CYS A 422 18.01 -1.17 -23.95
N GLU A 423 18.97 -2.09 -24.11
CA GLU A 423 20.15 -1.84 -24.95
C GLU A 423 19.86 -2.10 -26.44
N GLN A 424 19.38 -3.30 -26.78
CA GLN A 424 19.04 -3.66 -28.15
C GLN A 424 17.67 -3.10 -28.58
N LYS A 425 16.85 -2.65 -27.62
CA LYS A 425 15.51 -2.06 -27.83
C LYS A 425 14.56 -2.96 -28.61
N LEU A 426 14.71 -4.29 -28.46
CA LEU A 426 13.86 -5.27 -29.11
C LEU A 426 12.52 -5.40 -28.39
N ARG A 427 11.50 -5.82 -29.15
CA ARG A 427 10.13 -6.10 -28.70
C ARG A 427 9.66 -7.40 -29.35
N PRO A 428 8.61 -8.06 -28.83
CA PRO A 428 8.06 -9.24 -29.49
C PRO A 428 7.70 -8.94 -30.94
N ASN A 429 8.06 -9.85 -31.84
CA ASN A 429 7.84 -9.67 -33.27
C ASN A 429 6.33 -9.59 -33.58
N ILE A 430 5.93 -8.67 -34.46
CA ILE A 430 4.55 -8.56 -34.94
C ILE A 430 4.50 -9.23 -36.33
N PRO A 431 3.87 -10.40 -36.46
CA PRO A 431 3.79 -11.12 -37.73
C PRO A 431 3.16 -10.27 -38.85
N ASN A 432 3.75 -10.27 -40.05
CA ASN A 432 3.24 -9.52 -41.19
C ASN A 432 1.78 -9.88 -41.54
N ARG A 433 1.38 -11.14 -41.30
CA ARG A 433 0.01 -11.62 -41.51
C ARG A 433 -1.03 -10.85 -40.71
N TRP A 434 -0.67 -10.23 -39.58
CA TRP A 434 -1.61 -9.42 -38.79
C TRP A 434 -2.10 -8.18 -39.54
N GLN A 435 -1.40 -7.74 -40.59
CA GLN A 435 -1.84 -6.63 -41.43
C GLN A 435 -3.05 -6.96 -42.31
N SER A 436 -3.36 -8.25 -42.53
CA SER A 436 -4.49 -8.67 -43.37
C SER A 436 -5.84 -8.68 -42.64
N CYS A 437 -5.87 -8.36 -41.34
CA CYS A 437 -7.07 -8.32 -40.51
C CYS A 437 -7.13 -7.00 -39.75
N GLU A 438 -8.24 -6.28 -39.85
CA GLU A 438 -8.39 -4.97 -39.21
C GLU A 438 -8.21 -5.04 -37.69
N ALA A 439 -8.86 -6.01 -37.04
CA ALA A 439 -8.76 -6.19 -35.60
C ALA A 439 -7.32 -6.44 -35.14
N LEU A 440 -6.56 -7.30 -35.84
CA LEU A 440 -5.15 -7.55 -35.52
C LEU A 440 -4.27 -6.33 -35.83
N ARG A 441 -4.59 -5.55 -36.87
CA ARG A 441 -3.89 -4.29 -37.17
C ARG A 441 -4.08 -3.26 -36.05
N VAL A 442 -5.29 -3.14 -35.51
CA VAL A 442 -5.60 -2.30 -34.35
C VAL A 442 -4.85 -2.80 -33.12
N MET A 443 -4.87 -4.10 -32.84
CA MET A 443 -4.12 -4.71 -31.72
C MET A 443 -2.62 -4.45 -31.84
N ALA A 444 -2.04 -4.67 -33.02
CA ALA A 444 -0.63 -4.40 -33.29
C ALA A 444 -0.25 -2.94 -33.06
N LYS A 445 -1.15 -2.00 -33.41
CA LYS A 445 -0.95 -0.57 -33.16
C LYS A 445 -0.94 -0.28 -31.65
N ILE A 446 -1.92 -0.81 -30.90
CA ILE A 446 -1.99 -0.67 -29.45
C ILE A 446 -0.71 -1.21 -28.80
N MET A 447 -0.23 -2.40 -29.19
CA MET A 447 1.00 -2.99 -28.65
C MET A 447 2.21 -2.08 -28.84
N ARG A 448 2.42 -1.56 -30.06
CA ARG A 448 3.53 -0.61 -30.35
C ARG A 448 3.45 0.63 -29.46
N GLU A 449 2.24 1.17 -29.28
CA GLU A 449 2.03 2.35 -28.43
C GLU A 449 2.10 2.03 -26.92
N CYS A 450 2.00 0.77 -26.51
CA CYS A 450 2.26 0.32 -25.13
C CYS A 450 3.76 0.08 -24.88
N TRP A 451 4.54 -0.24 -25.91
CA TRP A 451 5.93 -0.68 -25.80
C TRP A 451 6.98 0.41 -25.93
N TYR A 452 6.57 1.68 -26.04
CA TYR A 452 7.50 2.81 -26.04
C TYR A 452 8.45 2.75 -24.84
N ALA A 453 9.72 3.04 -25.09
CA ALA A 453 10.73 3.12 -24.03
C ALA A 453 10.38 4.25 -23.05
N ASN A 454 9.99 5.42 -23.57
CA ASN A 454 9.46 6.49 -22.73
C ASN A 454 8.03 6.15 -22.26
N GLY A 455 7.89 5.85 -20.96
CA GLY A 455 6.59 5.57 -20.35
C GLY A 455 5.55 6.67 -20.54
N ALA A 456 5.94 7.94 -20.62
CA ALA A 456 5.02 9.06 -20.82
C ALA A 456 4.36 9.09 -22.20
N ALA A 457 4.96 8.41 -23.19
CA ALA A 457 4.39 8.28 -24.54
C ALA A 457 3.41 7.10 -24.67
N ARG A 458 3.27 6.26 -23.62
CA ARG A 458 2.40 5.09 -23.66
C ARG A 458 0.93 5.49 -23.55
N LEU A 459 0.07 4.68 -24.16
CA LEU A 459 -1.37 4.81 -23.97
C LEU A 459 -1.77 4.66 -22.50
N THR A 460 -2.92 5.20 -22.11
CA THR A 460 -3.55 4.87 -20.81
C THR A 460 -4.49 3.68 -20.97
N ALA A 461 -4.73 2.94 -19.89
CA ALA A 461 -5.67 1.81 -19.90
C ALA A 461 -7.08 2.26 -20.32
N LEU A 462 -7.51 3.46 -19.92
CA LEU A 462 -8.78 4.05 -20.34
C LEU A 462 -8.82 4.33 -21.85
N ARG A 463 -7.72 4.81 -22.44
CA ARG A 463 -7.65 5.03 -23.89
C ARG A 463 -7.73 3.71 -24.65
N ILE A 464 -7.01 2.70 -24.18
CA ILE A 464 -7.04 1.34 -24.74
C ILE A 464 -8.44 0.74 -24.66
N LYS A 465 -9.10 0.83 -23.50
CA LYS A 465 -10.50 0.42 -23.32
C LYS A 465 -11.40 1.06 -24.37
N LYS A 466 -11.34 2.38 -24.54
CA LYS A 466 -12.16 3.10 -25.54
C LYS A 466 -11.90 2.61 -26.97
N THR A 467 -10.65 2.41 -27.36
CA THR A 467 -10.30 1.91 -28.70
C THR A 467 -10.83 0.49 -28.92
N LEU A 468 -10.68 -0.40 -27.94
CA LEU A 468 -11.18 -1.78 -28.04
C LEU A 468 -12.71 -1.84 -27.99
N SER A 469 -13.39 -0.95 -27.25
CA SER A 469 -14.85 -0.84 -27.29
C SER A 469 -15.36 -0.41 -28.66
N GLN A 470 -14.68 0.54 -29.32
CA GLN A 470 -15.01 0.95 -30.68
C GLN A 470 -14.82 -0.20 -31.67
N LEU A 471 -13.72 -0.96 -31.53
CA LEU A 471 -13.48 -2.16 -32.34
C LEU A 471 -14.54 -3.24 -32.10
N SER A 472 -14.93 -3.48 -30.85
CA SER A 472 -16.00 -4.42 -30.50
C SER A 472 -17.32 -4.03 -31.15
N GLN A 473 -17.64 -2.73 -31.20
CA GLN A 473 -18.85 -2.22 -31.85
C GLN A 473 -18.80 -2.37 -33.37
N SER A 474 -17.64 -2.09 -34.01
CA SER A 474 -17.51 -2.24 -35.47
C SER A 474 -17.61 -3.69 -35.92
N GLU A 475 -17.18 -4.65 -35.08
CA GLU A 475 -17.28 -6.08 -35.34
C GLU A 475 -18.64 -6.68 -34.92
N GLY A 476 -19.57 -5.86 -34.38
CA GLY A 476 -20.90 -6.31 -33.98
C GLY A 476 -20.93 -7.23 -32.75
N ILE A 477 -19.89 -7.21 -31.92
CA ILE A 477 -19.73 -8.10 -30.77
C ILE A 477 -20.55 -7.58 -29.57
N LYS A 478 -21.40 -8.45 -29.01
CA LYS A 478 -22.09 -8.18 -27.74
C LYS A 478 -21.20 -8.61 -26.57
N MET A 479 -20.86 -7.65 -25.71
CA MET A 479 -20.00 -7.86 -24.53
C MET A 479 -20.73 -8.58 -23.40
#